data_AF-A0A0A6UB10-F1
#
_entry.id   AF-A0A0A6UB10-F1
#
_cell.length_a   1.000
_cell.length_b   1.000
_cell.length_c   1.000
_cell.angle_alpha   90.00
_cell.angle_beta   90.00
_cell.angle_gamma   90.00
#
_symmetry.space_group_name_H-M   'P 1'
#
loop_
_entity.id
_entity.type
_entity.pdbx_description
1 polymer ?
#
loop_
_entity_poly.entity_id
_entity_poly.type
_entity_poly.pdbx_seq_one_letter_code
_entity_poly.pdbx_strand_id
1 'polypeptide(L)'
;MGAAAAGSAALAGCGLLDGEPAPDPAPDPLQPLLDEALALAAAYDRAILAQPALAARLTPMAEDHRAHAAELAKVIGATPPSAAPSASAGAGAAETAATLRKAELAAQKTAVAACKAAPAARAALTGSIAACRATHAEGLR
;
A
#
# COMPACT_ATOMS: atom_id res chain seq x y z
N MET A 1 -37.81 -71.91 5.12
CA MET A 1 -36.80 -71.40 4.16
C MET A 1 -36.79 -69.89 4.28
N GLY A 2 -35.79 -69.30 4.93
CA GLY A 2 -35.70 -67.85 5.12
C GLY A 2 -34.34 -67.49 5.71
N ALA A 3 -33.36 -67.29 4.84
CA ALA A 3 -32.00 -66.92 5.21
C ALA A 3 -31.83 -65.40 5.25
N ALA A 4 -30.97 -64.97 6.16
CA ALA A 4 -30.78 -63.62 6.65
C ALA A 4 -29.68 -62.83 5.90
N ALA A 5 -29.57 -61.57 6.32
CA ALA A 5 -28.36 -60.76 6.47
C ALA A 5 -27.87 -59.87 5.31
N ALA A 6 -28.18 -58.57 5.48
CA ALA A 6 -27.28 -57.41 5.46
C ALA A 6 -25.95 -57.54 4.70
N GLY A 7 -25.85 -56.81 3.59
CA GLY A 7 -24.60 -56.54 2.90
C GLY A 7 -23.87 -55.35 3.54
N SER A 8 -22.68 -55.61 4.09
CA SER A 8 -21.72 -54.62 4.56
C SER A 8 -21.00 -54.00 3.35
N ALA A 9 -21.36 -52.77 2.98
CA ALA A 9 -20.55 -51.98 2.05
C ALA A 9 -19.45 -51.24 2.82
N ALA A 10 -18.29 -51.88 2.94
CA ALA A 10 -17.06 -51.18 3.30
C ALA A 10 -16.49 -50.52 2.02
N LEU A 11 -16.74 -49.22 1.86
CA LEU A 11 -15.93 -48.37 1.00
C LEU A 11 -15.08 -47.47 1.89
N ALA A 12 -13.81 -47.87 2.01
CA ALA A 12 -12.74 -47.04 2.52
C ALA A 12 -12.56 -45.83 1.59
N GLY A 13 -12.46 -44.64 2.17
CA GLY A 13 -12.18 -43.40 1.45
C GLY A 13 -12.10 -42.25 2.43
N CYS A 14 -10.97 -42.14 3.13
CA CYS A 14 -10.62 -41.03 4.00
C CYS A 14 -10.67 -39.70 3.22
N GLY A 15 -11.72 -38.92 3.41
CA GLY A 15 -11.77 -37.49 3.05
C GLY A 15 -11.92 -36.64 4.31
N LEU A 16 -11.04 -36.83 5.30
CA LEU A 16 -11.07 -36.10 6.58
C LEU A 16 -10.22 -34.81 6.56
N LEU A 17 -9.65 -34.42 5.43
CA LEU A 17 -8.78 -33.24 5.31
C LEU A 17 -8.93 -32.58 3.93
N ASP A 18 -10.11 -32.03 3.64
CA ASP A 18 -10.27 -31.09 2.53
C ASP A 18 -11.10 -29.89 3.03
N GLY A 19 -10.58 -29.26 4.08
CA GLY A 19 -10.92 -27.89 4.37
C GLY A 19 -10.01 -27.04 3.51
N GLU A 20 -10.44 -26.68 2.31
CA GLU A 20 -9.81 -25.61 1.53
C GLU A 20 -9.51 -24.46 2.51
N PRO A 21 -8.24 -24.00 2.60
CA PRO A 21 -7.92 -22.88 3.46
C PRO A 21 -8.85 -21.72 3.11
N ALA A 22 -9.46 -21.11 4.13
CA ALA A 22 -10.35 -19.97 3.91
C ALA A 22 -9.59 -18.91 3.07
N PRO A 23 -10.24 -18.31 2.07
CA PRO A 23 -9.58 -17.32 1.23
C PRO A 23 -9.02 -16.20 2.10
N ASP A 24 -7.81 -15.75 1.77
CA ASP A 24 -7.18 -14.64 2.48
C ASP A 24 -8.15 -13.44 2.53
N PRO A 25 -8.22 -12.73 3.67
CA PRO A 25 -9.06 -11.56 3.78
C PRO A 25 -8.68 -10.54 2.70
N ALA A 26 -9.70 -9.91 2.11
CA ALA A 26 -9.47 -8.85 1.14
C ALA A 26 -8.61 -7.73 1.76
N PRO A 27 -7.71 -7.11 1.00
CA PRO A 27 -6.84 -6.05 1.51
C PRO A 27 -7.66 -4.85 1.98
N ASP A 28 -7.16 -4.13 3.00
CA ASP A 28 -7.81 -2.91 3.48
C ASP A 28 -7.91 -1.89 2.32
N PRO A 29 -9.05 -1.19 2.15
CA PRO A 29 -9.22 -0.21 1.08
C PRO A 29 -8.18 0.93 1.05
N LEU A 30 -7.46 1.17 2.16
CA LEU A 30 -6.37 2.16 2.21
C LEU A 30 -4.99 1.59 1.86
N GLN A 31 -4.86 0.28 1.59
CA GLN A 31 -3.60 -0.33 1.17
C GLN A 31 -2.95 0.39 -0.04
N PRO A 32 -3.70 0.79 -1.10
CA PRO A 32 -3.10 1.52 -2.21
C PRO A 32 -2.46 2.85 -1.80
N LEU A 33 -2.99 3.54 -0.78
CA LEU A 33 -2.41 4.80 -0.30
C LEU A 33 -1.09 4.55 0.44
N LEU A 34 -0.99 3.44 1.17
CA LEU A 34 0.24 3.03 1.85
C LEU A 34 1.34 2.74 0.82
N ASP A 35 1.01 1.94 -0.20
CA ASP A 35 1.96 1.57 -1.25
C ASP A 35 2.45 2.81 -2.02
N GLU A 36 1.54 3.72 -2.36
CA GLU A 36 1.88 5.00 -3.01
C GLU A 36 2.77 5.89 -2.12
N ALA A 37 2.51 5.97 -0.81
CA ALA A 37 3.32 6.77 0.11
C ALA A 37 4.76 6.22 0.22
N LEU A 38 4.90 4.89 0.31
CA LEU A 38 6.22 4.24 0.29
C LEU A 38 6.95 4.47 -1.03
N ALA A 39 6.25 4.34 -2.16
CA ALA A 39 6.81 4.57 -3.49
C ALA A 39 7.27 6.03 -3.67
N LEU A 40 6.49 7.01 -3.21
CA LEU A 40 6.87 8.42 -3.25
C LEU A 40 8.08 8.71 -2.38
N ALA A 41 8.14 8.21 -1.14
CA ALA A 41 9.31 8.37 -0.28
C ALA A 41 10.59 7.85 -0.98
N ALA A 42 10.53 6.66 -1.60
CA ALA A 42 11.64 6.11 -2.35
C ALA A 42 11.98 6.90 -3.64
N ALA A 43 10.99 7.51 -4.30
CA ALA A 43 11.23 8.37 -5.45
C ALA A 43 11.95 9.68 -5.04
N TYR A 44 11.55 10.30 -3.93
CA TYR A 44 12.26 11.45 -3.38
C TYR A 44 13.69 11.10 -2.97
N ASP A 45 13.91 9.96 -2.32
CA ASP A 45 15.26 9.52 -1.96
C ASP A 45 16.17 9.37 -3.18
N ARG A 46 15.67 8.75 -4.25
CA ARG A 46 16.39 8.64 -5.52
C ARG A 46 16.67 10.01 -6.14
N ALA A 47 15.71 10.94 -6.09
CA ALA A 47 15.90 12.31 -6.60
C ALA A 47 16.94 13.10 -5.78
N ILE A 48 16.94 12.96 -4.46
CA ILE A 48 17.91 13.59 -3.55
C ILE A 48 19.32 13.09 -3.86
N LEU A 49 19.48 11.78 -4.06
CA LEU A 49 20.78 11.19 -4.43
C LEU A 49 21.26 11.66 -5.81
N ALA A 50 20.35 11.76 -6.79
CA ALA A 50 20.67 12.21 -8.13
C ALA A 50 20.94 13.72 -8.22
N GLN A 51 20.33 14.53 -7.35
CA GLN A 51 20.39 15.99 -7.38
C GLN A 51 20.60 16.58 -5.97
N PRO A 52 21.80 16.46 -5.37
CA PRO A 52 22.06 16.89 -4.00
C PRO A 52 21.76 18.36 -3.72
N ALA A 53 21.86 19.22 -4.74
CA ALA A 53 21.51 20.64 -4.64
C ALA A 53 20.03 20.89 -4.28
N LEU A 54 19.14 19.93 -4.53
CA LEU A 54 17.73 20.00 -4.17
C LEU A 54 17.40 19.35 -2.82
N ALA A 55 18.38 18.74 -2.14
CA ALA A 55 18.15 17.93 -0.94
C ALA A 55 17.37 18.70 0.13
N ALA A 56 17.78 19.93 0.45
CA ALA A 56 17.11 20.75 1.47
C ALA A 56 15.62 21.00 1.17
N ARG A 57 15.23 21.04 -0.11
CA ARG A 57 13.82 21.20 -0.52
C ARG A 57 13.06 19.88 -0.52
N LEU A 58 13.70 18.77 -0.90
CA LEU A 58 13.06 17.48 -1.13
C LEU A 58 12.99 16.60 0.12
N THR A 59 13.95 16.70 1.05
CA THR A 59 13.98 15.95 2.30
C THR A 59 12.69 16.05 3.11
N PRO A 60 12.12 17.24 3.41
CA PRO A 60 10.89 17.30 4.21
C PRO A 60 9.70 16.61 3.52
N MET A 61 9.63 16.64 2.18
CA MET A 61 8.57 15.95 1.43
C MET A 61 8.72 14.43 1.54
N ALA A 62 9.96 13.92 1.48
CA ALA A 62 10.25 12.50 1.70
C ALA A 62 9.86 12.05 3.12
N GLU A 63 10.15 12.86 4.13
CA GLU A 63 9.80 12.61 5.52
C GLU A 63 8.28 12.58 5.74
N ASP A 64 7.55 13.52 5.14
CA ASP A 64 6.08 13.54 5.18
C ASP A 64 5.50 12.25 4.61
N HIS A 65 6.02 11.73 3.49
CA HIS A 65 5.55 10.46 2.92
C HIS A 65 5.83 9.27 3.82
N ARG A 66 6.97 9.23 4.50
CA ARG A 66 7.25 8.20 5.51
C ARG A 66 6.30 8.30 6.70
N ALA A 67 6.00 9.52 7.16
CA ALA A 67 5.04 9.75 8.24
C ALA A 67 3.63 9.29 7.83
N HIS A 68 3.18 9.61 6.62
CA HIS A 68 1.92 9.12 6.08
C HIS A 68 1.88 7.59 6.00
N ALA A 69 2.93 6.95 5.49
CA ALA A 69 3.03 5.50 5.41
C ALA A 69 2.94 4.85 6.81
N ALA A 70 3.63 5.41 7.80
CA ALA A 70 3.57 4.91 9.17
C ALA A 70 2.16 5.00 9.77
N GLU A 71 1.47 6.13 9.60
CA GLU A 71 0.09 6.30 10.09
C GLU A 71 -0.91 5.41 9.34
N LEU A 72 -0.77 5.27 8.03
CA LEU A 72 -1.61 4.36 7.23
C LEU A 72 -1.42 2.91 7.69
N ALA A 73 -0.17 2.45 7.86
CA ALA A 73 0.12 1.11 8.34
C ALA A 73 -0.54 0.83 9.71
N LYS A 74 -0.48 1.79 10.64
CA LYS A 74 -1.18 1.70 11.95
C LYS A 74 -2.70 1.56 11.77
N VAL A 75 -3.30 2.38 10.91
CA VAL A 75 -4.76 2.40 10.70
C VAL A 75 -5.30 1.13 10.06
N ILE A 76 -4.52 0.48 9.18
CA ILE A 76 -4.92 -0.74 8.47
C ILE A 76 -4.42 -2.03 9.15
N GLY A 77 -3.65 -1.92 10.23
CA GLY A 77 -3.05 -3.06 10.92
C GLY A 77 -1.94 -3.75 10.12
N ALA A 78 -1.33 -3.06 9.15
CA ALA A 78 -0.19 -3.59 8.42
C ALA A 78 1.09 -3.49 9.27
N THR A 79 1.92 -4.52 9.19
CA THR A 79 3.29 -4.42 9.71
C THR A 79 4.10 -3.62 8.68
N PRO A 80 4.67 -2.46 9.04
CA PRO A 80 5.48 -1.71 8.09
C PRO A 80 6.68 -2.58 7.66
N PRO A 81 7.08 -2.54 6.37
CA PRO A 81 8.27 -3.26 5.94
C PRO A 81 9.44 -2.79 6.79
N SER A 82 10.19 -3.74 7.36
CA SER A 82 11.47 -3.44 8.00
C SER A 82 12.35 -2.71 6.98
N ALA A 83 13.10 -1.70 7.41
CA ALA A 83 13.85 -0.77 6.56
C ALA A 83 15.01 -1.41 5.75
N ALA A 84 14.93 -2.70 5.43
CA ALA A 84 15.75 -3.34 4.44
C ALA A 84 15.49 -2.69 3.08
N PRO A 85 16.53 -2.27 2.34
CA PRO A 85 16.33 -1.72 1.01
C PRO A 85 15.78 -2.81 0.10
N SER A 86 14.50 -2.74 -0.28
CA SER A 86 13.98 -3.49 -1.42
C SER A 86 14.54 -2.88 -2.70
N ALA A 87 15.71 -3.37 -3.11
CA ALA A 87 16.33 -3.04 -4.38
C ALA A 87 15.63 -3.80 -5.53
N SER A 88 14.43 -3.36 -5.88
CA SER A 88 13.79 -3.68 -7.17
C SER A 88 12.98 -2.50 -7.69
N ALA A 89 13.54 -1.29 -7.62
CA ALA A 89 13.15 -0.25 -8.55
C ALA A 89 13.94 -0.52 -9.84
N GLY A 90 13.29 -1.06 -10.86
CA GLY A 90 13.88 -1.17 -12.20
C GLY A 90 14.48 0.18 -12.61
N ALA A 91 15.51 0.14 -13.46
CA ALA A 91 16.17 1.32 -14.02
C ALA A 91 15.15 2.19 -14.78
N GLY A 92 14.40 3.00 -14.03
CA GLY A 92 13.44 3.95 -14.52
C GLY A 92 14.12 5.27 -14.86
N ALA A 93 13.41 6.11 -15.62
CA ALA A 93 13.84 7.47 -15.94
C ALA A 93 14.26 8.22 -14.66
N ALA A 94 15.26 9.09 -14.79
CA ALA A 94 15.76 9.91 -13.69
C ALA A 94 14.60 10.67 -13.01
N GLU A 95 14.53 10.59 -11.68
CA GLU A 95 13.54 11.33 -10.91
C GLU A 95 13.90 12.82 -10.94
N THR A 96 13.05 13.60 -11.62
CA THR A 96 13.17 15.06 -11.74
C THR A 96 12.06 15.72 -10.92
N ALA A 97 12.19 17.02 -10.65
CA ALA A 97 11.11 17.78 -10.01
C ALA A 97 9.78 17.66 -10.79
N ALA A 98 9.84 17.61 -12.13
CA ALA A 98 8.66 17.44 -12.98
C ALA A 98 8.02 16.04 -12.88
N THR A 99 8.82 14.97 -12.81
CA THR A 99 8.28 13.61 -12.63
C THR A 99 7.71 13.42 -11.23
N LEU A 100 8.38 13.93 -10.20
CA LEU A 100 7.87 13.95 -8.83
C LEU A 100 6.56 14.73 -8.74
N ARG A 101 6.46 15.91 -9.36
CA ARG A 101 5.23 16.71 -9.38
C ARG A 101 4.07 15.97 -10.04
N LYS A 102 4.34 15.26 -11.13
CA LYS A 102 3.34 14.41 -11.80
C LYS A 102 2.89 13.26 -10.90
N ALA A 103 3.83 12.62 -10.19
CA ALA A 103 3.55 11.54 -9.25
C ALA A 103 2.69 12.04 -8.07
N GLU A 104 3.04 13.18 -7.48
CA GLU A 104 2.25 13.83 -6.41
C GLU A 104 0.82 14.13 -6.85
N LEU A 105 0.64 14.70 -8.05
CA LEU A 105 -0.69 15.00 -8.57
C LEU A 105 -1.52 13.75 -8.87
N ALA A 106 -0.89 12.65 -9.29
CA ALA A 106 -1.59 11.38 -9.47
C ALA A 106 -2.02 10.80 -8.12
N ALA A 107 -1.09 10.74 -7.17
CA ALA A 107 -1.30 10.22 -5.83
C ALA A 107 -2.28 11.09 -5.01
N GLN A 108 -2.32 12.39 -5.26
CA GLN A 108 -3.30 13.31 -4.68
C GLN A 108 -4.73 12.93 -5.09
N LYS A 109 -4.94 12.54 -6.35
CA LYS A 109 -6.27 12.11 -6.84
C LYS A 109 -6.71 10.82 -6.18
N THR A 110 -5.80 9.86 -6.01
CA THR A 110 -6.05 8.63 -5.25
C THR A 110 -6.48 8.96 -3.82
N ALA A 111 -5.74 9.85 -3.14
CA ALA A 111 -6.06 10.25 -1.77
C ALA A 111 -7.41 10.99 -1.66
N VAL A 112 -7.75 11.85 -2.62
CA VAL A 112 -9.09 12.49 -2.68
C VAL A 112 -10.18 11.45 -2.87
N ALA A 113 -9.99 10.46 -3.75
CA ALA A 113 -10.97 9.40 -3.95
C ALA A 113 -11.17 8.57 -2.68
N ALA A 114 -10.08 8.19 -2.01
CA ALA A 114 -10.13 7.49 -0.72
C ALA A 114 -10.85 8.33 0.34
N CYS A 115 -10.56 9.65 0.41
CA CYS A 115 -11.25 10.55 1.34
C CYS A 115 -12.75 10.62 1.14
N LYS A 116 -13.22 10.54 -0.11
CA LYS A 116 -14.66 10.53 -0.43
C LYS A 116 -15.33 9.21 -0.11
N ALA A 117 -14.61 8.09 -0.22
CA ALA A 117 -15.13 6.76 0.01
C ALA A 117 -14.99 6.29 1.47
N ALA A 118 -14.04 6.85 2.23
CA ALA A 118 -13.72 6.42 3.58
C ALA A 118 -14.84 6.78 4.58
N PRO A 119 -15.08 5.92 5.59
CA PRO A 119 -15.87 6.30 6.76
C PRO A 119 -15.29 7.53 7.45
N ALA A 120 -16.14 8.29 8.16
CA ALA A 120 -15.76 9.55 8.81
C ALA A 120 -14.50 9.43 9.70
N ALA A 121 -14.33 8.30 10.39
CA ALA A 121 -13.16 8.02 11.23
C ALA A 121 -11.82 7.98 10.47
N ARG A 122 -11.84 7.67 9.17
CA ARG A 122 -10.65 7.58 8.31
C ARG A 122 -10.54 8.75 7.33
N ALA A 123 -11.66 9.43 7.04
CA ALA A 123 -11.73 10.53 6.09
C ALA A 123 -10.75 11.68 6.43
N ALA A 124 -10.60 12.02 7.71
CA ALA A 124 -9.69 13.08 8.16
C ALA A 124 -8.22 12.81 7.75
N LEU A 125 -7.73 11.57 7.97
CA LEU A 125 -6.38 11.17 7.60
C LEU A 125 -6.18 11.20 6.08
N THR A 126 -7.11 10.62 5.32
CA THR A 126 -7.02 10.63 3.84
C THR A 126 -7.11 12.04 3.25
N GLY A 127 -7.88 12.93 3.89
CA GLY A 127 -8.01 14.33 3.50
C GLY A 127 -6.73 15.13 3.77
N SER A 128 -6.08 14.92 4.93
CA SER A 128 -4.80 15.57 5.23
C SER A 128 -3.70 15.11 4.28
N ILE A 129 -3.66 13.82 3.94
CA ILE A 129 -2.72 13.27 2.94
C ILE A 129 -2.97 13.93 1.57
N ALA A 130 -4.24 14.05 1.14
CA ALA A 130 -4.58 14.70 -0.13
C ALA A 130 -4.15 16.18 -0.16
N ALA A 131 -4.33 16.91 0.95
CA ALA A 131 -3.90 18.30 1.06
C ALA A 131 -2.36 18.41 0.99
N CYS A 132 -1.65 17.56 1.74
CA CYS A 132 -0.19 17.55 1.76
C CYS A 132 0.42 17.26 0.37
N ARG A 133 -0.11 16.25 -0.34
CA ARG A 133 0.32 15.92 -1.72
C ARG A 133 0.06 17.06 -2.70
N ALA A 134 -1.02 17.82 -2.53
CA ALA A 134 -1.24 19.04 -3.30
C ALA A 134 -0.17 20.11 -3.00
N THR A 135 0.15 20.35 -1.73
CA THR A 135 1.20 21.29 -1.31
C THR A 135 2.58 20.89 -1.84
N HIS A 136 2.93 19.60 -1.77
CA HIS A 136 4.18 19.07 -2.34
C HIS A 136 4.25 19.31 -3.84
N ALA A 137 3.17 19.01 -4.58
CA ALA A 137 3.11 19.29 -6.01
C ALA A 137 3.41 20.78 -6.29
N GLU A 138 2.80 21.70 -5.53
CA GLU A 138 3.06 23.14 -5.65
C GLU A 138 4.52 23.52 -5.36
N GLY A 139 5.13 22.93 -4.33
CA GLY A 139 6.55 23.13 -4.00
C GLY A 139 7.53 22.58 -5.03
N LEU A 140 7.05 21.79 -6.00
CA LEU A 140 7.83 21.24 -7.12
C LEU A 140 7.63 21.99 -8.44
N ARG A 141 6.87 23.09 -8.45
CA ARG A 141 6.79 24.02 -9.60
C ARG A 141 8.11 24.77 -9.78
#